data_AF-H9F1D5-F1
#
_entry.id   AF-H9F1D5-F1
#
_cell.length_a   1.000
_cell.length_b   1.000
_cell.length_c   1.000
_cell.angle_alpha   90.00
_cell.angle_beta   90.00
_cell.angle_gamma   90.00
#
_symmetry.space_group_name_H-M   'P 1'
#
loop_
_entity.id
_entity.type
_entity.pdbx_description
1 polymer ?
#
loop_
_entity_poly.entity_id
_entity_poly.type
_entity_poly.pdbx_seq_one_letter_code
_entity_poly.pdbx_strand_id
1 'polypeptide(L)'
;MRFRAKIVDGACLNHFTRISNMIAKLAKTCTLRISPDKLNFILCDKLANGGVSMWCELEQENFFNEFQMEGVSAENNEIYLELTSENLSRALKTAQNARALKIKLTNKHFPCLTVS
;
A
#
# COMPACT_ATOMS: atom_id res chain seq x y z
N MET A 1 -7.04 0.23 -14.91
CA MET A 1 -6.43 0.57 -13.61
C MET A 1 -5.00 1.05 -13.78
N ARG A 2 -4.66 2.19 -13.17
CA ARG A 2 -3.32 2.76 -13.12
C ARG A 2 -3.09 3.33 -11.73
N PHE A 3 -1.88 3.22 -11.23
CA PHE A 3 -1.51 3.82 -9.94
C PHE A 3 -0.04 4.19 -9.93
N ARG A 4 0.25 5.38 -9.40
CA ARG A 4 1.58 5.87 -9.11
C ARG A 4 1.51 6.81 -7.91
N ALA A 5 2.38 6.60 -6.94
CA ALA A 5 2.59 7.49 -5.82
C ALA A 5 4.08 7.71 -5.54
N LYS A 6 4.43 8.83 -4.93
CA LYS A 6 5.81 9.18 -4.58
C LYS A 6 5.87 9.84 -3.21
N ILE A 7 6.81 9.38 -2.39
CA ILE A 7 7.18 10.00 -1.10
C ILE A 7 8.58 10.57 -1.25
N VAL A 8 8.77 11.84 -0.89
CA VAL A 8 10.12 12.46 -0.82
C VAL A 8 10.48 12.89 0.60
N ASP A 9 9.48 13.09 1.46
CA ASP A 9 9.72 13.42 2.86
C ASP A 9 10.18 12.19 3.65
N GLY A 10 11.33 12.31 4.32
CA GLY A 10 11.93 11.21 5.06
C GLY A 10 11.12 10.77 6.28
N ALA A 11 10.41 11.69 6.95
CA ALA A 11 9.57 11.34 8.09
C ALA A 11 8.32 10.57 7.63
N CYS A 12 7.67 11.01 6.56
CA CYS A 12 6.55 10.30 5.92
C CYS A 12 6.98 8.90 5.44
N LEU A 13 8.15 8.77 4.82
CA LEU A 13 8.68 7.48 4.38
C LEU A 13 8.94 6.52 5.55
N ASN A 14 9.55 7.01 6.63
CA ASN A 14 9.76 6.24 7.85
C ASN A 14 8.42 5.82 8.48
N HIS A 15 7.45 6.72 8.52
CA HIS A 15 6.12 6.43 9.05
C HIS A 15 5.40 5.36 8.22
N PHE A 16 5.37 5.49 6.89
CA PHE A 16 4.77 4.52 5.99
C PHE A 16 5.44 3.13 6.10
N THR A 17 6.77 3.11 6.22
CA THR A 17 7.55 1.88 6.43
C THR A 17 7.17 1.20 7.75
N ARG A 18 7.00 1.96 8.84
CA ARG A 18 6.58 1.41 10.14
C ARG A 18 5.17 0.84 10.09
N ILE A 19 4.23 1.51 9.41
CA ILE A 19 2.87 1.00 9.20
C ILE A 19 2.92 -0.34 8.46
N SER A 20 3.61 -0.41 7.32
CA SER A 20 3.73 -1.66 6.56
C SER A 20 4.40 -2.79 7.37
N ASN A 21 5.42 -2.47 8.16
CA ASN A 21 6.06 -3.44 9.06
C ASN A 21 5.11 -3.97 10.14
N MET A 22 4.19 -3.13 10.64
CA MET A 22 3.17 -3.54 11.59
C MET A 22 2.13 -4.45 10.92
N ILE A 23 1.66 -4.10 9.71
CA ILE A 23 0.74 -4.95 8.93
C ILE A 23 1.35 -6.35 8.69
N ALA A 24 2.63 -6.43 8.33
CA ALA A 24 3.31 -7.71 8.10
C ALA A 24 3.47 -8.58 9.36
N LYS A 25 3.41 -7.99 10.56
CA LYS A 25 3.39 -8.74 11.82
C LYS A 25 2.00 -9.26 12.19
N LEU A 26 0.95 -8.64 11.66
CA LEU A 26 -0.43 -9.00 11.96
C LEU A 26 -0.99 -10.05 10.99
N ALA A 27 -0.59 -10.01 9.72
CA ALA A 27 -1.07 -10.97 8.74
C ALA A 27 -0.02 -11.29 7.65
N LYS A 28 -0.14 -12.49 7.10
CA LYS A 28 0.67 -12.94 5.94
C LYS A 28 0.26 -12.22 4.65
N THR A 29 -1.02 -11.96 4.50
CA THR A 29 -1.63 -11.34 3.32
C THR A 29 -2.49 -10.17 3.76
N CYS A 30 -2.45 -9.08 3.02
CA CYS A 30 -3.33 -7.93 3.22
C CYS A 30 -3.92 -7.46 1.90
N THR A 31 -5.13 -6.91 1.96
CA THR A 31 -5.70 -6.18 0.84
C THR A 31 -5.34 -4.71 0.97
N LEU A 32 -4.69 -4.15 -0.05
CA LEU A 32 -4.48 -2.72 -0.21
C LEU A 32 -5.59 -2.16 -1.08
N ARG A 33 -6.41 -1.26 -0.53
CA ARG A 33 -7.36 -0.45 -1.27
C ARG A 33 -6.75 0.92 -1.53
N ILE A 34 -6.81 1.36 -2.78
CA ILE A 34 -6.33 2.67 -3.24
C ILE A 34 -7.54 3.42 -3.77
N SER A 35 -7.82 4.57 -3.17
CA SER A 35 -8.86 5.51 -3.56
C SER A 35 -8.23 6.87 -3.86
N PRO A 36 -8.96 7.84 -4.44
CA PRO A 36 -8.39 9.15 -4.80
C PRO A 36 -7.71 9.86 -3.64
N ASP A 37 -8.31 9.79 -2.44
CA ASP A 37 -7.83 10.52 -1.26
C ASP A 37 -7.14 9.63 -0.23
N LYS A 38 -7.24 8.30 -0.36
CA LYS A 38 -6.92 7.37 0.73
C LYS A 38 -6.22 6.10 0.27
N LEU A 39 -5.36 5.59 1.15
CA LEU A 39 -4.89 4.21 1.14
C LEU A 39 -5.47 3.47 2.36
N ASN A 40 -6.01 2.27 2.14
CA ASN A 40 -6.42 1.40 3.23
C ASN A 40 -5.68 0.06 3.19
N PHE A 41 -5.09 -0.34 4.31
CA PHE A 41 -4.70 -1.74 4.53
C PHE A 41 -5.84 -2.45 5.25
N ILE A 42 -6.36 -3.49 4.62
CA ILE A 42 -7.49 -4.28 5.09
C ILE A 42 -6.98 -5.69 5.38
N LEU A 43 -7.18 -6.13 6.62
CA LEU A 43 -6.92 -7.50 7.07
C LEU A 43 -8.26 -8.14 7.42
N CYS A 44 -8.57 -9.25 6.76
CA CYS A 44 -9.73 -10.07 7.06
C CYS A 44 -9.25 -11.51 7.24
N ASP A 45 -8.96 -11.92 8.48
CA ASP A 45 -8.64 -13.31 8.75
C ASP A 45 -9.93 -14.14 8.81
N LYS A 46 -10.09 -15.10 7.90
CA LYS A 46 -11.28 -15.94 7.76
C LYS A 46 -11.21 -17.21 8.62
N LEU A 47 -10.53 -17.17 9.75
CA LEU A 47 -10.55 -18.27 10.71
C LEU A 47 -11.90 -18.31 11.42
N ALA A 48 -12.56 -19.47 11.34
CA ALA A 48 -13.98 -19.66 11.59
C ALA A 48 -14.49 -19.13 12.95
N ASN A 49 -13.64 -19.02 13.99
CA ASN A 49 -14.05 -18.67 15.34
C ASN A 49 -13.06 -17.70 16.03
N GLY A 50 -12.80 -16.52 15.45
CA GLY A 50 -12.05 -15.45 16.14
C GLY A 50 -10.92 -14.78 15.36
N GLY A 51 -11.01 -14.72 14.03
CA GLY A 51 -10.05 -13.99 13.20
C GLY A 51 -9.98 -12.49 13.55
N VAL A 52 -8.77 -11.92 13.46
CA VAL A 52 -8.57 -10.48 13.64
C VAL A 52 -8.93 -9.76 12.34
N SER A 53 -9.87 -8.83 12.43
CA SER A 53 -10.17 -7.88 11.37
C SER A 53 -9.53 -6.54 11.70
N MET A 54 -8.83 -5.95 10.73
CA MET A 54 -8.21 -4.64 10.89
C MET A 54 -8.45 -3.79 9.65
N TRP A 55 -8.78 -2.53 9.90
CA TRP A 55 -8.85 -1.49 8.89
C TRP A 55 -7.88 -0.37 9.27
N CYS A 56 -6.81 -0.21 8.51
CA CYS A 56 -5.86 0.88 8.68
C CYS A 56 -6.01 1.86 7.51
N GLU A 57 -6.42 3.08 7.81
CA GLU A 57 -6.65 4.15 6.83
C GLU A 57 -5.55 5.20 6.90
N LEU A 58 -5.09 5.63 5.72
CA LEU A 58 -4.10 6.67 5.55
C LEU A 58 -4.63 7.70 4.55
N GLU A 59 -4.71 8.95 4.97
CA GLU A 59 -4.95 10.08 4.05
C GLU A 59 -3.71 10.28 3.18
N GLN A 60 -3.88 10.21 1.85
CA GLN A 60 -2.74 10.20 0.92
C GLN A 60 -1.92 11.49 1.00
N GLU A 61 -2.60 12.63 1.22
CA GLU A 61 -2.00 13.96 1.29
C GLU A 61 -0.98 14.11 2.43
N ASN A 62 -1.09 13.28 3.48
CA ASN A 62 -0.16 13.29 4.61
C ASN A 62 1.15 12.54 4.33
N PHE A 63 1.25 11.82 3.20
CA PHE A 63 2.41 10.99 2.89
C PHE A 63 3.02 11.27 1.52
N PHE A 64 2.20 11.50 0.51
CA PHE A 64 2.63 11.46 -0.89
C PHE A 64 2.71 12.85 -1.50
N ASN A 65 3.83 13.16 -2.14
CA ASN A 65 4.03 14.39 -2.91
C ASN A 65 3.47 14.29 -4.32
N GLU A 66 3.39 13.07 -4.85
CA GLU A 66 2.70 12.76 -6.10
C GLU A 66 1.78 11.58 -5.80
N PHE A 67 0.50 11.68 -6.15
CA PHE A 67 -0.46 10.60 -6.01
C PHE A 67 -1.43 10.63 -7.19
N GLN A 68 -1.41 9.59 -8.01
CA GLN A 68 -2.23 9.48 -9.20
C GLN A 68 -2.77 8.06 -9.30
N MET A 69 -4.08 7.95 -9.41
CA MET A 69 -4.75 6.66 -9.55
C MET A 69 -5.94 6.78 -10.51
N GLU A 70 -6.22 5.69 -11.20
CA GLU A 70 -7.39 5.54 -12.05
C GLU A 70 -7.87 4.09 -11.92
N GLY A 71 -9.12 3.91 -11.51
CA GLY A 71 -9.77 2.61 -11.29
C GLY A 71 -10.12 1.89 -12.58
N VAL A 72 -11.18 1.10 -12.56
CA VAL A 72 -11.73 0.45 -13.76
C VAL A 72 -12.73 1.36 -14.47
N SER A 73 -13.53 2.11 -13.72
CA SER A 73 -14.50 3.08 -14.24
C SER A 73 -14.52 4.34 -13.39
N ALA A 74 -15.10 5.42 -13.93
CA ALA A 74 -15.28 6.67 -13.18
C ALA A 74 -16.22 6.52 -11.98
N GLU A 75 -17.24 5.66 -12.09
CA GLU A 75 -18.20 5.37 -11.03
C GLU A 75 -17.57 4.55 -9.88
N ASN A 76 -16.63 3.67 -10.20
CA ASN A 76 -15.91 2.82 -9.25
C ASN A 76 -14.41 3.10 -9.33
N ASN A 77 -14.02 4.32 -9.00
CA ASN A 77 -12.64 4.79 -9.11
C ASN A 77 -11.77 4.33 -7.93
N GLU A 78 -11.72 3.02 -7.71
CA GLU A 78 -10.96 2.37 -6.65
C GLU A 78 -10.15 1.20 -7.23
N ILE A 79 -9.06 0.85 -6.55
CA ILE A 79 -8.22 -0.30 -6.89
C ILE A 79 -8.02 -1.14 -5.64
N TYR A 80 -8.35 -2.43 -5.74
CA TYR A 80 -8.11 -3.41 -4.68
C TYR A 80 -7.01 -4.37 -5.13
N LEU A 81 -6.01 -4.56 -4.29
CA LEU A 81 -4.84 -5.40 -4.56
C LEU A 81 -4.61 -6.30 -3.36
N GLU A 82 -4.60 -7.61 -3.56
CA GLU A 82 -4.12 -8.53 -2.54
C GLU A 82 -2.60 -8.70 -2.69
N LEU A 83 -1.86 -8.59 -1.59
CA LEU A 83 -0.42 -8.74 -1.58
C LEU A 83 0.07 -9.46 -0.31
N THR A 84 1.18 -10.18 -0.45
CA THR A 84 1.91 -10.72 0.70
C THR A 84 2.50 -9.56 1.49
N SER A 85 2.06 -9.38 2.74
CA SER A 85 2.41 -8.23 3.57
C SER A 85 3.92 -8.13 3.82
N GLU A 86 4.60 -9.29 3.94
CA GLU A 86 6.06 -9.34 4.12
C GLU A 86 6.82 -8.77 2.91
N ASN A 87 6.34 -8.99 1.67
CA ASN A 87 7.01 -8.49 0.46
C ASN A 87 7.04 -6.95 0.45
N LEU A 88 5.92 -6.32 0.79
CA LEU A 88 5.84 -4.86 0.88
C LEU A 88 6.70 -4.32 2.03
N SER A 89 6.62 -4.93 3.21
CA SER A 89 7.45 -4.54 4.37
C SER A 89 8.93 -4.59 4.03
N ARG A 90 9.39 -5.67 3.39
CA ARG A 90 10.80 -5.84 3.01
C ARG A 90 11.24 -4.80 1.99
N ALA A 91 10.44 -4.55 0.96
CA ALA A 91 10.73 -3.54 -0.05
C ALA A 91 10.83 -2.13 0.55
N LEU A 92 9.93 -1.78 1.48
CA LEU A 92 9.97 -0.48 2.15
C LEU A 92 11.16 -0.33 3.10
N LYS A 93 11.54 -1.39 3.83
CA LYS A 93 12.77 -1.39 4.64
C LYS A 93 14.01 -1.09 3.81
N THR A 94 14.13 -1.67 2.61
CA THR A 94 15.27 -1.38 1.73
C THR A 94 15.30 0.07 1.24
N ALA A 95 14.13 0.71 1.14
CA ALA A 95 14.00 2.10 0.71
C ALA A 95 14.00 3.11 1.86
N GLN A 96 14.09 2.70 3.13
CA GLN A 96 13.86 3.57 4.29
C GLN A 96 14.75 4.82 4.34
N ASN A 97 15.98 4.72 3.82
CA ASN A 97 16.95 5.81 3.75
C ASN A 97 17.08 6.42 2.34
N ALA A 98 16.16 6.09 1.43
CA ALA A 98 16.17 6.64 0.07
C ALA A 98 15.77 8.12 0.08
N ARG A 99 16.31 8.89 -0.87
CA ARG A 99 15.92 10.29 -1.08
C ARG A 99 14.48 10.45 -1.55
N ALA A 100 13.96 9.42 -2.21
CA ALA A 100 12.57 9.35 -2.64
C ALA A 100 12.19 7.89 -2.82
N LEU A 101 10.91 7.59 -2.61
CA LEU A 101 10.29 6.31 -2.88
C LEU A 101 9.19 6.49 -3.92
N LYS A 102 9.17 5.64 -4.95
CA LYS A 102 8.07 5.54 -5.91
C LYS A 102 7.38 4.18 -5.77
N ILE A 103 6.06 4.22 -5.68
CA ILE A 103 5.21 3.03 -5.65
C ILE A 103 4.30 3.11 -6.88
N LYS A 104 4.21 2.05 -7.68
CA LYS A 104 3.37 2.06 -8.89
C LYS A 104 2.89 0.67 -9.27
N LEU A 105 1.73 0.63 -9.89
CA LEU A 105 1.29 -0.58 -10.59
C LEU A 105 2.05 -0.73 -11.90
N THR A 106 2.55 -1.93 -12.15
CA THR A 106 3.21 -2.29 -13.40
C THR A 106 2.75 -3.65 -13.88
N ASN A 107 2.87 -3.90 -15.18
CA ASN A 107 2.61 -5.21 -15.76
C ASN A 107 3.75 -5.52 -16.74
N LYS A 108 4.91 -5.96 -16.21
CA LYS A 108 6.08 -6.31 -17.02
C LYS A 108 6.04 -7.79 -17.43
N HIS A 109 6.12 -8.67 -16.43
CA HIS A 109 5.96 -10.12 -16.61
C HIS A 109 4.62 -10.61 -16.05
N PHE A 110 4.20 -9.99 -14.93
CA PHE A 110 2.88 -10.16 -14.32
C PHE A 110 2.48 -8.83 -13.64
N PRO A 111 1.18 -8.62 -13.37
CA PRO A 111 0.70 -7.45 -12.64
C PRO A 111 1.28 -7.42 -11.22
N CYS A 112 1.97 -6.35 -10.88
CA CYS A 112 2.59 -6.20 -9.56
C CYS A 112 2.65 -4.75 -9.09
N LEU A 113 2.75 -4.60 -7.77
CA LEU A 113 3.08 -3.34 -7.13
C LEU A 113 4.61 -3.20 -7.05
N THR A 114 5.18 -2.31 -7.84
CA THR A 114 6.61 -2.02 -7.85
C THR A 114 6.95 -0.93 -6.83
N VAL A 115 8.00 -1.15 -6.05
CA VAL A 115 8.61 -0.19 -5.11
C VAL A 115 10.04 0.11 -5.60
N SER A 116 10.37 1.37 -5.86
CA SER A 116 11.66 1.80 -6.45
C SER A 116 12.08 3.20 -6.08
#